data_AF-A0A1G9UWY5-F1
#
_entry.id   AF-A0A1G9UWY5-F1
#
_cell.length_a   1.000
_cell.length_b   1.000
_cell.length_c   1.000
_cell.angle_alpha   90.00
_cell.angle_beta   90.00
_cell.angle_gamma   90.00
#
_symmetry.space_group_name_H-M   'P 1'
#
loop_
_entity.id
_entity.type
_entity.pdbx_description
1 polymer ?
#
loop_
_entity_poly.entity_id
_entity_poly.type
_entity_poly.pdbx_seq_one_letter_code
_entity_poly.pdbx_strand_id
1 'polypeptide(L)' 'MDLLKTFTVEYELTGVIFYQQIQAKDIEEAKIRVRQQQSTAYIRAVTLFNDEKIT' A
#
# COMPACT_ATOMS: atom_id res chain seq x y z
N MET A 1 -2.27 -12.04 -17.88
CA MET A 1 -2.36 -11.91 -16.41
C MET A 1 -1.72 -10.60 -16.04
N ASP A 2 -2.44 -9.72 -15.35
CA ASP A 2 -1.81 -8.49 -14.83
C ASP A 2 -0.78 -8.87 -13.77
N LEU A 3 0.46 -8.44 -13.95
CA LEU A 3 1.54 -8.68 -13.00
C LEU A 3 1.26 -7.87 -11.74
N LEU A 4 0.82 -8.53 -10.67
CA LEU A 4 0.67 -7.92 -9.36
C LEU A 4 2.05 -7.55 -8.81
N LYS A 5 2.15 -6.35 -8.26
CA LYS A 5 3.33 -5.84 -7.57
C LYS A 5 3.03 -5.64 -6.10
N THR A 6 4.05 -5.72 -5.25
CA THR A 6 3.91 -5.42 -3.83
C THR A 6 4.14 -3.93 -3.61
N PHE A 7 3.21 -3.27 -2.95
CA PHE A 7 3.32 -1.88 -2.52
C PHE A 7 3.31 -1.83 -1.00
N THR A 8 4.07 -0.91 -0.42
CA THR A 8 3.92 -0.51 0.98
C THR A 8 3.10 0.76 1.01
N VAL A 9 1.98 0.74 1.72
CA VAL A 9 1.11 1.90 1.93
C VAL A 9 1.31 2.39 3.36
N GLU A 10 1.75 3.64 3.50
CA GLU A 10 1.75 4.37 4.76
C GLU A 10 0.41 5.09 4.91
N TYR A 11 -0.29 4.87 6.02
CA TYR A 11 -1.53 5.56 6.31
C TYR A 11 -1.67 5.89 7.78
N GLU A 12 -2.41 6.95 8.08
CA GLU A 12 -2.75 7.35 9.43
C GLU A 12 -4.19 6.99 9.75
N LEU A 13 -4.39 6.39 10.92
CA LEU A 13 -5.70 6.06 11.47
C LEU A 13 -5.72 6.45 12.95
N THR A 14 -6.67 7.30 13.34
CA THR A 14 -6.83 7.77 14.73
C THR A 14 -5.54 8.33 15.36
N GLY A 15 -4.73 9.04 14.56
CA GLY A 15 -3.45 9.63 15.00
C GLY A 15 -2.28 8.66 15.07
N VAL A 16 -2.45 7.40 14.64
CA VAL A 16 -1.39 6.38 14.61
C VAL A 16 -1.02 6.09 13.15
N ILE A 17 0.28 6.02 12.87
CA ILE A 17 0.82 5.72 11.54
C ILE A 17 1.01 4.20 11.41
N PHE A 18 0.48 3.64 10.32
CA PHE A 18 0.57 2.24 9.96
C PHE A 18 1.27 2.07 8.61
N TYR A 19 1.94 0.93 8.46
CA TYR A 19 2.56 0.48 7.22
C TYR A 19 1.96 -0.86 6.82
N GLN A 20 1.38 -0.93 5.63
CA GLN A 20 0.74 -2.16 5.15
C GLN A 20 1.25 -2.54 3.77
N GLN A 21 1.69 -3.79 3.63
CA GLN A 21 2.02 -4.36 2.33
C GLN A 21 0.75 -4.83 1.61
N ILE A 22 0.58 -4.38 0.38
CA ILE A 22 -0.57 -4.66 -0.47
C ILE A 22 -0.07 -5.15 -1.82
N GLN A 23 -0.57 -6.29 -2.28
CA GLN A 23 -0.43 -6.70 -3.67
C GLN A 23 -1.49 -5.98 -4.52
N ALA A 24 -1.06 -5.27 -5.56
CA ALA A 24 -1.93 -4.53 -6.46
C ALA A 24 -1.31 -4.42 -7.85
N LYS A 25 -2.10 -4.07 -8.87
CA LYS A 25 -1.60 -3.83 -10.23
C LYS A 25 -0.86 -2.51 -10.32
N ASP A 26 -1.35 -1.51 -9.60
CA ASP A 26 -0.83 -0.14 -9.55
C ASP A 26 -1.06 0.52 -8.17
N ILE A 27 -0.59 1.77 -8.06
CA ILE A 27 -0.66 2.58 -6.85
C ILE A 27 -2.11 2.88 -6.45
N GLU A 28 -3.02 3.10 -7.41
CA GLU A 28 -4.40 3.48 -7.11
C GLU A 28 -5.18 2.29 -6.56
N GLU A 29 -4.98 1.10 -7.11
CA GLU A 29 -5.54 -0.13 -6.55
C GLU A 29 -5.00 -0.40 -5.13
N ALA A 30 -3.71 -0.13 -4.87
CA ALA A 30 -3.14 -0.27 -3.52
C ALA A 30 -3.83 0.65 -2.50
N LYS A 31 -4.08 1.92 -2.87
CA LYS A 31 -4.83 2.88 -2.04
C LYS A 31 -6.27 2.44 -1.80
N ILE A 32 -6.95 1.98 -2.84
CA ILE A 32 -8.35 1.51 -2.75
C ILE A 32 -8.46 0.36 -1.77
N ARG A 33 -7.55 -0.62 -1.83
CA ARG A 33 -7.57 -1.78 -0.91
C ARG A 33 -7.40 -1.37 0.56
N VAL A 34 -6.53 -0.40 0.86
CA VAL A 34 -6.40 0.12 2.23
C VAL A 34 -7.68 0.84 2.67
N ARG A 35 -8.27 1.68 1.81
CA ARG A 35 -9.53 2.38 2.12
C ARG A 35 -10.73 1.44 2.27
N GLN A 36 -10.75 0.31 1.58
CA GLN A 36 -11.80 -0.71 1.76
C GLN A 36 -11.73 -1.38 3.14
N GLN A 37 -10.52 -1.53 3.68
CA GLN A 37 -10.31 -2.12 5.01
C GLN A 37 -10.47 -1.07 6.13
N GLN A 38 -10.00 0.15 5.86
CA GLN A 38 -9.96 1.27 6.80
C GLN A 38 -10.50 2.52 6.10
N SER A 39 -11.82 2.69 6.08
CA SER A 39 -12.50 3.75 5.32
C SER A 39 -12.14 5.17 5.75
N THR A 40 -11.69 5.34 6.99
CA THR A 40 -11.26 6.63 7.56
C THR A 40 -9.74 6.82 7.53
N ALA A 41 -8.97 5.89 6.94
CA ALA A 41 -7.53 6.01 6.86
C ALA A 41 -7.11 7.16 5.92
N TYR A 42 -6.20 8.00 6.41
CA TYR A 42 -5.54 9.02 5.61
C TYR A 42 -4.26 8.45 5.00
N ILE A 43 -4.26 8.22 3.68
CA ILE A 43 -3.08 7.70 2.98
C ILE A 43 -2.03 8.80 2.90
N ARG A 44 -0.84 8.53 3.44
CA ARG A 44 0.29 9.46 3.47
C ARG A 44 1.27 9.21 2.33
N ALA A 45 1.63 7.94 2.10
CA ALA A 45 2.55 7.56 1.04
C ALA A 45 2.25 6.16 0.49
N VAL A 46 2.67 5.92 -0.74
CA VAL A 46 2.67 4.58 -1.35
C VAL A 46 4.01 4.38 -2.04
N THR A 47 4.70 3.30 -1.68
CA THR A 47 6.01 2.96 -2.22
C THR A 47 5.93 1.60 -2.88
N LEU A 48 6.42 1.49 -4.12
CA LEU A 48 6.60 0.20 -4.76
C LEU A 48 7.72 -0.56 -4.02
N PHE A 49 7.39 -1.71 -3.45
CA PHE A 49 8.40 -2.58 -2.86
C PHE A 49 9.13 -3.29 -4.00
N ASN A 50 10.33 -2.81 -4.31
CA ASN A 50 11.19 -3.45 -5.30
C ASN A 50 12.03 -4.49 -4.56
N ASP A 51 11.71 -5.77 -4.74
CA ASP A 51 12.47 -6.89 -4.22
C ASP A 51 13.70 -7.10 -5.12
N GLU A 52 14.55 -6.07 -5.21
CA GLU A 52 15.88 -6.26 -5.75
C GLU A 52 16.63 -7.16 -4.77
N LYS A 53 16.68 -8.45 -5.11
CA LYS A 53 17.57 -9.41 -4.45
C LYS A 53 18.97 -8.80 -4.44
N ILE A 54 19.40 -8.33 -3.27
CA ILE A 54 20.81 -8.05 -3.02
C ILE A 54 21.50 -9.42 -3.16
N THR A 55 22.15 -9.62 -4.30
CA THR A 55 22.85 -10.87 -4.64
C THR A 55 24.35 -10.68 -4.43
#